data_AF-A0ABD1EKD0-F1
#
_entry.id   AF-A0ABD1EKD0-F1
#
_cell.length_a   1.000
_cell.length_b   1.000
_cell.length_c   1.000
_cell.angle_alpha   90.00
_cell.angle_beta   90.00
_cell.angle_gamma   90.00
#
_symmetry.space_group_name_H-M   'P 1'
#
loop_
_entity.id
_entity.type
_entity.pdbx_description
1 polymer ?
#
loop_
_entity_poly.entity_id
_entity_poly.type
_entity_poly.pdbx_seq_one_letter_code
_entity_poly.pdbx_strand_id
1 'polypeptide(L)'
;MVYTVQQKIEIIFIYGECVRWTRRTAAIFNESIPNTNLNHKYVLELIAKFTEIGSITNKKTVRMHVLSEVAQIEVLGSFVAQPTTSLRVVAREVGTFHETVTKALKSNKFHPYKM
;
A
#
# COMPACT_ATOMS: atom_id res chain seq x y z
N MET A 1 -12.77 11.40 -0.85
CA MET A 1 -13.66 10.45 -0.14
C MET A 1 -13.27 9.03 -0.53
N VAL A 2 -13.24 8.09 0.41
CA VAL A 2 -12.96 6.68 0.12
C VAL A 2 -14.27 5.90 0.20
N TYR A 3 -14.76 5.40 -0.94
CA TYR A 3 -15.96 4.58 -0.97
C TYR A 3 -15.69 3.18 -0.44
N THR A 4 -16.65 2.64 0.30
CA THR A 4 -16.62 1.26 0.77
C THR A 4 -16.70 0.29 -0.41
N VAL A 5 -16.36 -0.98 -0.19
CA VAL A 5 -16.50 -2.01 -1.23
C VAL A 5 -17.96 -2.14 -1.66
N GLN A 6 -18.90 -2.08 -0.72
CA GLN A 6 -20.33 -2.14 -1.01
C GLN A 6 -20.79 -0.98 -1.91
N GLN A 7 -20.40 0.25 -1.58
CA GLN A 7 -20.72 1.41 -2.40
C GLN A 7 -20.16 1.29 -3.82
N LYS A 8 -18.96 0.73 -3.98
CA LYS A 8 -18.36 0.50 -5.30
C LYS A 8 -19.11 -0.55 -6.12
N ILE A 9 -19.62 -1.60 -5.48
CA ILE A 9 -20.46 -2.60 -6.13
C ILE A 9 -21.74 -1.93 -6.64
N GLU A 10 -22.38 -1.12 -5.81
CA GLU A 10 -23.58 -0.38 -6.17
C GLU A 10 -23.35 0.58 -7.35
N ILE A 11 -22.23 1.32 -7.35
CA ILE A 11 -21.84 2.18 -8.48
C ILE A 11 -21.73 1.37 -9.78
N ILE A 12 -21.18 0.14 -9.73
CA ILE A 12 -21.04 -0.72 -10.91
C ILE A 12 -22.40 -1.21 -11.41
N PHE A 13 -23.31 -1.57 -10.52
CA PHE A 13 -24.67 -1.96 -10.92
C PHE A 13 -25.43 -0.81 -11.57
N ILE A 14 -25.44 0.38 -10.93
CA ILE A 14 -26.06 1.57 -11.51
C ILE A 14 -25.44 1.92 -12.87
N TYR A 15 -24.12 1.76 -13.01
CA TYR A 15 -23.43 1.98 -14.30
C TYR A 15 -23.93 1.04 -15.40
N GLY A 16 -24.17 -0.23 -15.07
CA GLY A 16 -24.76 -1.21 -15.98
C GLY A 16 -26.18 -0.84 -16.41
N GLU A 17 -27.02 -0.45 -15.46
CA GLU A 17 -28.40 -0.01 -15.69
C GLU A 17 -28.48 1.28 -16.52
N CYS A 18 -27.52 2.18 -16.33
CA CYS A 18 -27.44 3.46 -17.04
C CYS A 18 -26.83 3.35 -18.45
N VAL A 19 -26.81 2.16 -19.06
CA VAL A 19 -26.22 1.90 -20.39
C VAL A 19 -24.79 2.48 -20.46
N ARG A 20 -24.02 2.28 -19.39
CA ARG A 20 -22.61 2.71 -19.28
C ARG A 20 -22.39 4.22 -19.28
N TRP A 21 -23.40 5.02 -18.90
CA TRP A 21 -23.27 6.47 -18.81
C TRP A 21 -22.77 6.94 -17.44
N THR A 22 -21.49 7.33 -17.37
CA THR A 22 -20.80 7.70 -16.12
C THR A 22 -21.38 8.91 -15.39
N ARG A 23 -21.82 9.96 -16.12
CA ARG A 23 -22.41 11.15 -15.51
C ARG A 23 -23.76 10.85 -14.86
N ARG A 24 -24.60 10.08 -15.56
CA ARG A 24 -25.91 9.66 -15.04
C ARG A 24 -25.77 8.73 -13.84
N THR A 25 -24.81 7.80 -13.89
CA THR A 25 -24.45 6.94 -12.76
C THR A 25 -24.10 7.76 -11.53
N ALA A 26 -23.28 8.80 -11.70
CA ALA A 26 -22.87 9.66 -10.60
C ALA A 26 -24.03 10.46 -9.99
N ALA A 27 -24.93 10.99 -10.83
CA ALA A 27 -26.12 11.69 -10.37
C ALA A 27 -27.02 10.77 -9.54
N ILE A 28 -27.37 9.60 -10.07
CA ILE A 28 -28.26 8.64 -9.40
C ILE A 28 -27.67 8.17 -8.06
N PHE A 29 -26.37 7.88 -8.02
CA PHE A 29 -25.71 7.46 -6.77
C PHE A 29 -25.69 8.58 -5.72
N ASN A 30 -25.49 9.84 -6.13
CA ASN A 30 -25.52 10.98 -5.21
C ASN A 30 -26.94 11.29 -4.70
N GLU A 31 -27.96 11.01 -5.51
CA GLU A 31 -29.36 11.12 -5.12
C GLU A 31 -29.77 10.02 -4.12
N SER A 32 -29.22 8.80 -4.26
CA SER A 32 -29.58 7.66 -3.40
C SER A 32 -28.90 7.68 -2.02
N ILE A 33 -27.74 8.35 -1.87
CA ILE A 33 -26.98 8.36 -0.62
C ILE A 33 -26.69 9.80 -0.16
N PRO A 34 -27.28 10.25 0.97
CA PRO A 34 -27.00 11.57 1.53
C PRO A 34 -25.51 11.80 1.81
N ASN A 35 -25.04 13.04 1.64
CA ASN A 35 -23.65 13.45 1.87
C ASN A 35 -22.59 12.73 1.00
N THR A 36 -22.98 12.17 -0.16
CA THR A 36 -22.02 11.71 -1.17
C THR A 36 -21.84 12.74 -2.27
N ASN A 37 -20.61 12.82 -2.80
CA ASN A 37 -20.24 13.71 -3.91
C ASN A 37 -19.40 12.92 -4.90
N LEU A 38 -20.02 11.88 -5.47
CA LEU A 38 -19.42 11.02 -6.45
C LEU A 38 -19.25 11.75 -7.78
N ASN A 39 -18.02 11.73 -8.26
CA ASN A 39 -17.63 12.35 -9.52
C ASN A 39 -17.66 11.30 -10.64
N HIS A 40 -18.18 11.67 -11.82
CA HIS A 40 -18.17 10.80 -13.01
C HIS A 40 -16.76 10.29 -13.38
N LYS A 41 -15.70 11.07 -13.10
CA LYS A 41 -14.31 10.61 -13.30
C LYS A 41 -13.98 9.40 -12.43
N TYR A 42 -14.47 9.39 -11.19
CA TYR A 42 -14.29 8.26 -10.29
C TYR A 42 -15.00 7.01 -10.78
N VAL A 43 -16.21 7.15 -11.35
CA VAL A 43 -16.92 6.02 -11.99
C VAL A 43 -16.06 5.43 -13.09
N LEU A 44 -15.49 6.28 -13.96
CA LEU A 44 -14.66 5.83 -15.07
C LEU A 44 -13.41 5.09 -14.57
N GLU A 45 -12.70 5.62 -13.59
CA GLU A 45 -11.54 4.97 -12.97
C GLU A 45 -11.89 3.63 -12.30
N LEU A 46 -13.03 3.58 -11.60
CA LEU A 46 -13.51 2.37 -10.95
C LEU A 46 -13.84 1.27 -11.97
N ILE A 47 -14.53 1.63 -13.05
CA ILE A 47 -14.89 0.71 -14.13
C ILE A 47 -13.63 0.22 -14.84
N ALA A 48 -12.72 1.13 -15.22
CA ALA A 48 -11.45 0.73 -15.87
C ALA A 48 -10.67 -0.26 -15.01
N LYS A 49 -10.54 0.03 -13.71
CA LYS A 49 -9.88 -0.86 -12.76
C LYS A 49 -10.58 -2.22 -12.64
N PHE A 50 -11.91 -2.22 -12.61
CA PHE A 50 -12.70 -3.45 -12.55
C PHE A 50 -12.53 -4.28 -13.82
N THR A 51 -12.54 -3.67 -15.00
CA THR A 51 -12.41 -4.38 -16.28
C THR A 51 -10.99 -4.87 -16.55
N GLU A 52 -9.96 -4.11 -16.15
CA GLU A 52 -8.56 -4.45 -16.41
C GLU A 52 -8.01 -5.49 -15.42
N ILE A 53 -8.34 -5.35 -14.14
CA ILE A 53 -7.71 -6.12 -13.05
C ILE A 53 -8.72 -7.06 -12.36
N GLY A 54 -10.03 -6.86 -12.56
CA GLY A 54 -11.07 -7.62 -11.87
C GLY A 54 -11.26 -7.23 -10.40
N SER A 55 -10.70 -6.10 -9.95
CA SER A 55 -10.69 -5.70 -8.54
C SER A 55 -11.25 -4.30 -8.30
N ILE A 56 -12.15 -4.18 -7.34
CA ILE A 56 -12.73 -2.90 -6.88
C ILE A 56 -12.12 -2.40 -5.56
N THR A 57 -11.25 -3.21 -4.96
CA THR A 57 -10.66 -2.92 -3.63
C THR A 57 -9.67 -1.77 -3.71
N ASN A 58 -9.46 -1.03 -2.62
CA ASN A 58 -8.45 0.03 -2.62
C ASN A 58 -7.05 -0.58 -2.77
N LYS A 59 -6.17 0.10 -3.52
CA LYS A 59 -4.77 -0.30 -3.59
C LYS A 59 -4.18 -0.22 -2.19
N LYS A 60 -3.61 -1.32 -1.70
CA LYS A 60 -2.88 -1.30 -0.42
C LYS A 60 -1.63 -0.45 -0.60
N THR A 61 -1.58 0.71 0.07
CA THR A 61 -0.38 1.52 0.12
C THR A 61 0.58 0.90 1.13
N VAL A 62 1.41 -0.03 0.67
CA VAL A 62 2.50 -0.57 1.49
C VAL A 62 3.65 0.42 1.43
N ARG A 63 3.72 1.35 2.40
CA ARG A 63 4.94 2.14 2.62
C ARG A 63 5.94 1.26 3.36
N MET A 64 6.66 0.41 2.64
CA MET A 64 7.85 -0.22 3.19
C MET A 64 8.99 0.78 3.08
N HIS A 65 9.53 1.20 4.23
CA HIS A 65 10.86 1.81 4.27
C HIS A 65 11.86 0.68 4.04
N VAL A 66 12.12 0.38 2.78
CA VAL A 66 13.12 -0.61 2.38
C VAL A 66 14.46 0.10 2.37
N LEU A 67 15.38 -0.39 3.17
CA LEU A 67 16.77 0.05 3.13
C LEU A 67 17.36 -0.31 1.75
N SER A 68 18.21 0.53 1.16
CA SER A 68 18.85 0.19 -0.12
C SER A 68 19.63 -1.12 0.00
N GLU A 69 19.78 -1.87 -1.09
CA GLU A 69 20.52 -3.15 -1.07
C GLU A 69 21.94 -2.98 -0.52
N VAL A 70 22.62 -1.90 -0.92
CA VAL A 70 23.96 -1.55 -0.43
C VAL A 70 23.99 -1.40 1.09
N ALA A 71 23.06 -0.63 1.66
CA ALA A 71 23.00 -0.43 3.09
C ALA A 71 22.53 -1.70 3.85
N GLN A 72 21.76 -2.59 3.21
CA GLN A 72 21.45 -3.90 3.80
C GLN A 72 22.70 -4.78 3.88
N ILE A 73 23.53 -4.78 2.83
CA ILE A 73 24.81 -5.51 2.82
C ILE A 73 25.74 -4.98 3.92
N GLU A 74 25.82 -3.66 4.08
CA GLU A 74 26.61 -3.02 5.13
C GLU A 74 26.14 -3.44 6.53
N VAL A 75 24.83 -3.38 6.79
CA VAL A 75 24.24 -3.85 8.05
C VAL A 75 24.59 -5.32 8.32
N LEU A 76 24.40 -6.20 7.34
CA LEU A 76 24.69 -7.62 7.50
C LEU A 76 26.19 -7.87 7.72
N GLY A 77 27.05 -7.16 6.98
CA GLY A 77 28.50 -7.22 7.08
C GLY A 77 29.00 -6.84 8.47
N SER A 78 28.47 -5.77 9.07
CA SER A 78 28.83 -5.36 10.45
C SER A 78 28.56 -6.47 11.47
N PHE A 79 27.45 -7.20 11.32
CA PHE A 79 27.11 -8.30 12.22
C PHE A 79 27.84 -9.61 11.92
N VAL A 80 28.29 -9.83 10.68
CA VAL A 80 29.19 -10.94 10.36
C VAL A 80 30.57 -10.70 10.98
N ALA A 81 31.08 -9.47 10.92
CA ALA A 81 32.36 -9.12 11.50
C ALA A 81 32.33 -9.13 13.05
N GLN A 82 31.26 -8.61 13.66
CA GLN A 82 31.13 -8.57 15.11
C GLN A 82 29.67 -8.80 15.55
N PRO A 83 29.24 -10.05 15.81
CA PRO A 83 27.84 -10.38 16.09
C PRO A 83 27.26 -9.76 17.36
N THR A 84 28.12 -9.38 18.31
CA THR A 84 27.73 -8.80 19.61
C THR A 84 27.55 -7.29 19.60
N THR A 85 27.80 -6.62 18.46
CA THR A 85 27.60 -5.17 18.35
C THR A 85 26.13 -4.80 18.63
N SER A 86 25.95 -3.61 19.19
CA SER A 86 24.60 -3.08 19.41
C SER A 86 24.00 -2.66 18.06
N LEU A 87 22.75 -3.04 17.82
CA LEU A 87 21.95 -2.54 16.70
C LEU A 87 21.94 -1.01 16.59
N ARG A 88 22.07 -0.28 17.70
CA ARG A 88 22.11 1.20 17.69
C ARG A 88 23.43 1.74 17.16
N VAL A 89 24.52 1.00 17.35
CA VAL A 89 25.85 1.37 16.84
C VAL A 89 25.86 1.21 15.33
N VAL A 90 25.46 0.03 14.84
CA VAL A 90 25.34 -0.24 13.38
C VAL A 90 24.37 0.75 12.71
N ALA A 91 23.26 1.09 13.36
CA ALA A 91 22.33 2.08 12.84
C ALA A 91 22.99 3.46 12.64
N ARG A 92 23.83 3.90 13.58
CA ARG A 92 24.55 5.18 13.46
C ARG A 92 25.62 5.12 12.37
N GLU A 93 26.33 4.00 12.23
CA GLU A 93 27.35 3.80 11.19
C GLU A 93 26.73 3.88 9.79
N VAL A 94 25.62 3.19 9.57
CA VAL A 94 24.90 3.17 8.28
C VAL A 94 24.05 4.44 8.06
N GLY A 95 23.92 5.30 9.06
CA GLY A 95 23.12 6.54 8.98
C GLY A 95 21.60 6.28 8.94
N THR A 96 21.13 5.27 9.68
CA THR A 96 19.74 4.81 9.69
C THR A 96 19.16 4.71 11.11
N PHE A 97 17.87 4.41 11.20
CA PHE A 97 17.23 4.12 12.49
C PHE A 97 17.40 2.66 12.89
N HIS A 98 17.51 2.41 14.18
CA HIS A 98 17.64 1.07 14.76
C HIS A 98 16.49 0.12 14.35
N GLU A 99 15.27 0.61 14.24
CA GLU A 99 14.11 -0.17 13.79
C GLU A 99 14.31 -0.67 12.34
N THR A 100 14.97 0.12 11.50
CA THR A 100 15.28 -0.25 10.12
C THR A 100 16.32 -1.35 10.07
N VAL A 101 17.38 -1.26 10.89
CA VAL A 101 18.37 -2.34 11.05
C VAL A 101 17.70 -3.62 11.52
N THR A 102 16.83 -3.53 12.53
CA THR A 102 16.08 -4.69 13.04
C THR A 102 15.20 -5.34 11.97
N LYS A 103 14.54 -4.52 11.13
CA LYS A 103 13.75 -5.00 9.99
C LYS A 103 14.64 -5.66 8.94
N ALA A 104 15.78 -5.07 8.60
CA ALA A 104 16.72 -5.62 7.63
C ALA A 104 17.21 -7.02 8.06
N LEU A 105 17.57 -7.19 9.34
CA LEU A 105 17.95 -8.50 9.88
C LEU A 105 16.82 -9.52 9.81
N LYS A 106 15.59 -9.14 10.20
CA LYS A 106 14.42 -10.03 10.13
C LYS A 106 14.08 -10.45 8.71
N SER A 107 14.08 -9.50 7.76
CA SER A 107 13.80 -9.76 6.34
C SER A 107 14.80 -10.75 5.73
N ASN A 108 16.07 -10.66 6.15
CA ASN A 108 17.14 -11.56 5.70
C ASN A 108 17.29 -12.82 6.56
N LYS A 109 16.37 -13.08 7.51
CA LYS A 109 16.40 -14.23 8.43
C LYS A 109 17.73 -14.35 9.19
N PHE A 110 18.40 -13.22 9.45
CA PHE A 110 19.69 -13.17 10.12
C PHE A 110 19.50 -12.91 11.62
N HIS A 111 20.16 -13.69 12.47
CA HIS A 111 20.05 -13.64 13.93
C HIS A 111 21.44 -13.49 14.56
N PRO A 112 22.00 -12.26 14.63
CA PRO A 112 23.39 -12.04 15.03
C PRO A 112 23.74 -12.66 16.38
N TYR A 113 22.83 -12.55 17.36
CA TYR A 113 23.05 -13.00 18.73
C TYR A 113 22.82 -14.50 18.97
N LYS A 114 22.56 -15.28 17.92
CA LYS A 114 22.38 -16.75 17.99
C LYS A 114 23.48 -17.53 17.27
N MET A 115 24.49 -16.82 16.77
CA MET A 115 25.68 -17.41 16.15
C MET A 115 26.59 -18.03 17.20
#